data_AF-A0A971FMU8-F1
#
_entry.id   AF-A0A971FMU8-F1
#
_cell.length_a   1.000
_cell.length_b   1.000
_cell.length_c   1.000
_cell.angle_alpha   90.00
_cell.angle_beta   90.00
_cell.angle_gamma   90.00
#
_symmetry.space_group_name_H-M   'P 1'
#
loop_
_entity.id
_entity.type
_entity.pdbx_description
1 polymer ?
#
loop_
_entity_poly.entity_id
_entity_poly.type
_entity_poly.pdbx_seq_one_letter_code
_entity_poly.pdbx_strand_id
1 'polypeptide(L)' 'MQTTHVQIVMASHVNGAGRLFGGQLMEWIDVTAAVAARRHAKNDVTLAAVDALDFIAPVEMNDTVILTA' A
#
# COMPACT_ATOMS: atom_id res chain seq x y z
N MET A 1 2.58 -17.47 2.60
CA MET A 1 1.47 -17.07 3.49
C MET A 1 0.95 -15.76 2.95
N GLN A 2 -0.32 -15.70 2.55
CA GLN A 2 -0.92 -14.48 2.00
C GLN A 2 -1.03 -13.40 3.09
N THR A 3 -0.68 -12.18 2.74
CA THR A 3 -0.79 -10.99 3.59
C THR A 3 -1.79 -10.04 2.95
N THR A 4 -2.84 -9.67 3.69
CA THR A 4 -3.87 -8.75 3.21
C THR A 4 -3.94 -7.54 4.12
N HIS A 5 -3.97 -6.35 3.51
CA HIS A 5 -4.23 -5.08 4.18
C HIS A 5 -5.46 -4.46 3.54
N VAL A 6 -6.47 -4.17 4.36
CA VAL A 6 -7.73 -3.53 3.95
C VAL A 6 -7.80 -2.16 4.60
N GLN A 7 -8.04 -1.12 3.78
CA GLN A 7 -8.06 0.26 4.25
C GLN A 7 -9.18 1.04 3.57
N ILE A 8 -9.94 1.79 4.35
CA ILE A 8 -10.87 2.80 3.83
C ILE A 8 -10.09 4.09 3.61
N VAL A 9 -10.26 4.71 2.44
CA VAL A 9 -9.66 6.00 2.12
C VAL A 9 -10.37 7.11 2.90
N MET A 10 -9.68 7.68 3.88
CA MET A 10 -10.17 8.77 4.72
C MET A 10 -9.67 10.12 4.19
N ALA A 11 -10.24 11.21 4.69
CA ALA A 11 -9.82 12.57 4.34
C ALA A 11 -8.32 12.84 4.59
N SER A 12 -7.68 12.14 5.53
CA SER A 12 -6.24 12.24 5.79
C SER A 12 -5.37 11.59 4.70
N HIS A 13 -5.93 10.71 3.87
CA HIS A 13 -5.19 9.95 2.86
C HIS A 13 -5.19 10.61 1.49
N VAL A 14 -6.05 11.61 1.26
CA VAL A 14 -6.23 12.23 -0.06
C VAL A 14 -5.28 13.41 -0.26
N ASN A 15 -4.89 13.64 -1.52
CA ASN A 15 -4.13 14.82 -1.93
C ASN A 15 -5.06 16.02 -2.22
N GLY A 16 -4.47 17.17 -2.61
CA GLY A 16 -5.22 18.39 -2.93
C GLY A 16 -6.21 18.28 -4.12
N ALA A 17 -6.16 17.19 -4.89
CA ALA A 17 -7.12 16.90 -5.95
C ALA A 17 -8.28 15.98 -5.49
N GLY A 18 -8.37 15.66 -4.20
CA GLY A 18 -9.44 14.83 -3.63
C GLY A 18 -9.32 13.33 -3.92
N ARG A 19 -8.14 12.87 -4.35
CA ARG A 19 -7.85 11.45 -4.63
C ARG A 19 -6.82 10.92 -3.67
N LEU A 20 -6.79 9.61 -3.42
CA LEU A 20 -5.75 8.97 -2.64
C LEU A 20 -4.37 9.46 -3.07
N PHE A 21 -3.60 9.98 -2.12
CA PHE A 21 -2.25 10.42 -2.37
C PHE A 21 -1.39 9.21 -2.75
N GLY A 22 -0.66 9.31 -3.86
CA GLY A 22 0.19 8.21 -4.34
C GLY A 22 1.23 7.77 -3.30
N GLY A 23 1.80 8.71 -2.54
CA GLY A 23 2.71 8.39 -1.44
C GLY A 23 2.07 7.57 -0.33
N GLN A 24 0.80 7.84 0.00
CA GLN A 24 0.06 7.07 0.99
C GLN A 24 -0.18 5.62 0.52
N LEU A 25 -0.51 5.43 -0.76
CA LEU A 25 -0.67 4.09 -1.34
C LEU A 25 0.67 3.33 -1.33
N MET A 26 1.77 4.00 -1.70
CA MET A 26 3.12 3.40 -1.68
C MET A 26 3.55 2.98 -0.27
N GLU A 27 3.26 3.78 0.75
CA GLU A 27 3.51 3.41 2.15
C GLU A 27 2.77 2.12 2.53
N TRP A 28 1.49 2.01 2.17
CA TRP A 28 0.72 0.80 2.47
C TRP A 28 1.21 -0.43 1.68
N ILE A 29 1.66 -0.25 0.43
CA ILE A 29 2.30 -1.31 -0.36
C ILE A 29 3.55 -1.81 0.35
N ASP A 30 4.45 -0.89 0.77
CA ASP A 30 5.69 -1.24 1.48
C ASP A 30 5.40 -2.01 2.77
N VAL A 31 4.49 -1.50 3.62
CA VAL A 31 4.11 -2.19 4.87
C VAL A 31 3.57 -3.60 4.60
N THR A 32 2.71 -3.76 3.60
CA THR A 32 2.11 -5.06 3.27
C THR A 32 3.16 -6.05 2.76
N ALA A 33 4.05 -5.60 1.87
CA ALA A 33 5.14 -6.40 1.32
C ALA A 33 6.17 -6.76 2.41
N ALA A 34 6.53 -5.82 3.29
CA ALA A 34 7.44 -6.06 4.40
C ALA A 34 6.89 -7.12 5.36
N VAL A 35 5.61 -7.10 5.69
CA VAL A 35 4.98 -8.14 6.52
C VAL A 35 5.05 -9.52 5.84
N ALA A 36 4.78 -9.59 4.54
CA ALA A 36 4.92 -10.84 3.78
C ALA A 36 6.38 -11.35 3.78
N ALA A 37 7.34 -10.47 3.51
CA ALA A 37 8.76 -10.79 3.48
C ALA A 37 9.30 -11.24 4.85
N ARG A 38 8.94 -10.56 5.95
CA ARG A 38 9.33 -10.96 7.31
C ARG A 38 8.80 -12.34 7.68
N ARG A 39 7.55 -12.66 7.29
CA ARG A 39 6.97 -14.01 7.50
C ARG A 39 7.74 -15.09 6.74
N HIS A 40 8.19 -14.79 5.52
CA HIS A 40 8.99 -15.71 4.72
C HIS A 40 10.42 -15.88 5.30
N ALA A 41 11.09 -14.78 5.61
CA ALA A 41 12.48 -14.77 6.07
C ALA A 41 12.65 -15.17 7.55
N LYS A 42 11.58 -15.07 8.35
CA LYS A 42 11.62 -15.20 9.83
C LYS A 42 12.66 -14.30 10.49
N ASN A 43 12.89 -13.13 9.89
CA ASN A 43 13.86 -12.14 10.32
C ASN A 43 13.39 -10.74 9.87
N ASP A 44 14.08 -9.72 10.33
CA ASP A 44 13.87 -8.36 9.85
C ASP A 44 14.37 -8.22 8.40
N VAL A 45 13.72 -7.32 7.68
CA VAL A 45 13.93 -7.06 6.24
C VAL A 45 13.91 -5.55 6.00
N THR A 46 14.50 -5.12 4.90
CA THR A 46 14.45 -3.73 4.45
C THR A 46 14.11 -3.73 2.96
N LEU A 47 13.21 -2.83 2.56
CA LEU A 47 12.89 -2.63 1.14
C LEU A 47 14.12 -2.10 0.41
N ALA A 48 14.66 -2.90 -0.51
CA ALA A 48 15.84 -2.50 -1.29
C ALA A 48 15.46 -1.65 -2.50
N ALA A 49 14.37 -2.01 -3.18
CA ALA A 49 13.85 -1.32 -4.35
C ALA A 49 12.36 -1.64 -4.55
N VAL A 50 11.67 -0.74 -5.25
CA VAL A 50 10.39 -1.01 -5.89
C VAL A 50 10.66 -0.94 -7.39
N ASP A 51 10.22 -1.97 -8.12
CA ASP A 51 10.29 -1.97 -9.58
C ASP A 51 9.14 -1.10 -10.16
N ALA A 52 8.57 -1.46 -11.30
CA ALA A 52 7.52 -0.69 -11.94
C ALA A 52 6.26 -0.59 -11.05
N LEU A 53 5.78 0.64 -10.86
CA LEU A 53 4.53 0.95 -10.18
C LEU A 53 3.68 1.85 -11.09
N ASP A 54 2.54 1.33 -11.54
CA ASP A 54 1.61 2.04 -12.42
C ASP A 54 0.32 2.40 -11.68
N PHE A 55 -0.01 3.70 -11.68
CA PHE A 55 -1.30 4.18 -11.16
C PHE A 55 -2.32 4.19 -12.31
N ILE A 56 -3.09 3.11 -12.43
CA ILE A 56 -4.00 2.88 -13.56
C ILE A 56 -5.29 3.72 -13.47
N ALA A 57 -5.80 3.94 -12.26
CA ALA A 57 -7.04 4.65 -12.01
C ALA A 57 -6.97 5.46 -10.70
N PRO A 58 -7.72 6.56 -10.59
CA PRO A 58 -7.84 7.28 -9.32
C PRO A 58 -8.58 6.43 -8.28
N VAL A 59 -8.23 6.62 -7.01
CA VAL A 59 -8.97 6.08 -5.86
C VAL A 59 -9.56 7.26 -5.09
N GLU A 60 -10.84 7.20 -4.77
CA GLU A 60 -11.60 8.29 -4.18
C GLU A 60 -11.78 8.09 -2.66
N MET A 61 -12.21 9.15 -1.97
CA MET A 61 -12.53 9.06 -0.55
C MET A 61 -13.70 8.09 -0.33
N ASN A 62 -13.66 7.34 0.77
CA ASN A 62 -14.56 6.23 1.11
C ASN A 62 -14.41 4.96 0.26
N ASP A 63 -13.55 4.94 -0.76
CA ASP A 63 -13.21 3.68 -1.42
C ASP A 63 -12.52 2.73 -0.45
N THR A 64 -12.73 1.43 -0.66
CA THR A 64 -12.01 0.38 0.05
C THR A 64 -10.85 -0.12 -0.80
N VAL A 65 -9.64 0.06 -0.30
CA VAL A 65 -8.41 -0.45 -0.92
C VAL A 65 -8.05 -1.78 -0.28
N ILE A 66 -7.76 -2.78 -1.11
CA ILE A 66 -7.29 -4.09 -0.68
C ILE A 66 -5.91 -4.33 -1.32
N LEU A 67 -4.89 -4.47 -0.47
CA LEU A 67 -3.53 -4.82 -0.87
C LEU A 67 -3.29 -6.27 -0.50
N THR A 68 -2.65 -7.02 -1.41
CA THR A 68 -2.34 -8.44 -1.23
C THR A 68 -0.89 -8.71 -1.61
N ALA A 69 -0.17 -9.42 -0.75
CA ALA A 69 1.20 -9.89 -0.95
C ALA A 69 1.39 -11.35 -0.51
#